data_AF-A0A8I0TTP0-F1
#
_entry.id   AF-A0A8I0TTP0-F1
#
_cell.length_a   1.000
_cell.length_b   1.000
_cell.length_c   1.000
_cell.angle_alpha   90.00
_cell.angle_beta   90.00
_cell.angle_gamma   90.00
#
_symmetry.space_group_name_H-M   'P 1'
#
loop_
_entity.id
_entity.type
_entity.pdbx_description
1 polymer ?
#
loop_
_entity_poly.entity_id
_entity_poly.type
_entity_poly.pdbx_seq_one_letter_code
_entity_poly.pdbx_strand_id
1 'polypeptide(L)'
;MSTVTESAAPAGELTHAAALTKADVDALEAFLSARFDAMRSANHFSSDAYNAAAALARVLRDLVKPVRASFRYDDGSPELLRARMRHWNRLRGLAEPWENTDGYDRGRWDYLVHLDASEVASSAEYARRREEEQAAYERDRLLRSL
;
A
#
# COMPACT_ATOMS: atom_id res chain seq x y z
N MET A 1 1.18 37.14 8.06
CA MET A 1 1.55 35.83 8.64
C MET A 1 0.61 34.81 8.05
N SER A 2 1.10 33.99 7.12
CA SER A 2 0.29 33.02 6.40
C SER A 2 0.18 31.74 7.24
N THR A 3 -1.05 31.33 7.52
CA THR A 3 -1.37 30.05 8.14
C THR A 3 -0.89 28.93 7.24
N VAL A 4 0.12 28.20 7.69
CA VAL A 4 0.51 26.91 7.11
C VAL A 4 -0.67 25.97 7.31
N THR A 5 -1.28 25.55 6.21
CA THR A 5 -2.25 24.46 6.22
C THR A 5 -1.50 23.19 6.61
N GLU A 6 -1.61 22.84 7.88
CA GLU A 6 -1.21 21.54 8.41
C GLU A 6 -1.97 20.47 7.62
N SER A 7 -1.26 19.80 6.70
CA SER A 7 -1.77 18.66 5.95
C SER A 7 -1.95 17.51 6.94
N ALA A 8 -3.10 17.48 7.62
CA ALA A 8 -3.50 16.37 8.46
C ALA A 8 -3.37 15.08 7.64
N ALA A 9 -2.48 14.19 8.08
CA ALA A 9 -2.40 12.84 7.52
C ALA A 9 -3.81 12.23 7.60
N PRO A 10 -4.31 11.56 6.54
CA PRO A 10 -5.67 11.07 6.60
C PRO A 10 -5.74 10.00 7.71
N ALA A 11 -6.74 10.13 8.59
CA ALA A 11 -6.92 9.23 9.73
C ALA A 11 -7.81 8.06 9.30
N GLY A 12 -7.21 6.92 8.97
CA GLY A 12 -7.94 5.71 8.58
C GLY A 12 -7.07 4.71 7.85
N GLU A 13 -7.53 3.47 7.77
CA GLU A 13 -6.89 2.44 6.95
C GLU A 13 -6.99 2.78 5.46
N LEU A 14 -5.95 2.45 4.71
CA LEU A 14 -5.95 2.62 3.27
C LEU A 14 -6.53 1.36 2.60
N THR A 15 -7.82 1.39 2.28
CA THR A 15 -8.55 0.18 1.83
C THR A 15 -8.66 0.04 0.30
N HIS A 16 -8.46 1.12 -0.46
CA HIS A 16 -8.65 1.12 -1.91
C HIS A 16 -7.80 2.19 -2.62
N ALA A 17 -7.60 2.00 -3.93
CA ALA A 17 -6.71 2.84 -4.74
C ALA A 17 -7.14 4.32 -4.85
N ALA A 18 -8.44 4.60 -4.86
CA ALA A 18 -8.95 5.98 -4.90
C ALA A 18 -8.70 6.75 -3.60
N ALA A 19 -8.52 6.08 -2.45
CA ALA A 19 -8.18 6.70 -1.18
C ALA A 19 -6.68 6.98 -1.02
N LEU A 20 -5.83 6.43 -1.90
CA LEU A 20 -4.39 6.66 -1.84
C LEU A 20 -4.10 8.14 -2.12
N THR A 21 -3.29 8.75 -1.26
CA THR A 21 -2.87 10.14 -1.40
C THR A 21 -1.40 10.25 -1.77
N LYS A 22 -0.98 11.44 -2.23
CA LYS A 22 0.46 11.75 -2.39
C LYS A 22 1.22 11.59 -1.08
N ALA A 23 0.60 11.95 0.05
CA ALA A 23 1.23 11.87 1.36
C ALA A 23 1.56 10.42 1.76
N ASP A 24 0.70 9.46 1.41
CA ASP A 24 0.96 8.03 1.68
C ASP A 24 2.21 7.54 0.92
N VAL A 25 2.36 7.96 -0.33
CA VAL A 25 3.52 7.64 -1.18
C VAL A 25 4.79 8.31 -0.67
N ASP A 26 4.69 9.59 -0.30
CA ASP A 26 5.81 10.36 0.21
C ASP A 26 6.29 9.81 1.56
N ALA A 27 5.37 9.39 2.42
CA ALA A 27 5.68 8.76 3.71
C ALA A 27 6.42 7.43 3.53
N LEU A 28 5.95 6.57 2.63
CA LEU A 28 6.61 5.29 2.36
C LEU A 28 7.98 5.47 1.67
N GLU A 29 8.10 6.44 0.75
CA GLU A 29 9.41 6.80 0.17
C GLU A 29 10.39 7.28 1.24
N ALA A 30 9.95 8.18 2.14
CA ALA A 30 10.79 8.69 3.21
C ALA A 30 11.26 7.57 4.15
N PHE A 31 10.35 6.66 4.52
CA PHE A 31 10.62 5.50 5.36
C PHE A 31 11.70 4.56 4.78
N LEU A 32 11.59 4.24 3.49
CA LEU A 32 12.57 3.39 2.80
C LEU A 32 13.89 4.11 2.55
N SER A 33 13.83 5.39 2.16
CA SER A 33 15.02 6.22 1.92
C SER A 33 15.87 6.31 3.18
N ALA A 34 15.26 6.58 4.34
CA ALA A 34 15.97 6.66 5.62
C ALA A 34 16.74 5.35 5.94
N ARG A 35 16.17 4.19 5.61
CA ARG A 35 16.81 2.88 5.83
C ARG A 35 17.97 2.62 4.88
N PHE A 36 17.79 2.93 3.61
CA PHE A 36 18.87 2.80 2.62
C PHE A 36 20.01 3.77 2.93
N ASP A 37 19.69 4.97 3.41
CA ASP A 37 20.68 5.95 3.86
C ASP A 37 21.45 5.46 5.09
N ALA A 38 20.75 4.95 6.11
CA ALA A 38 21.38 4.34 7.27
C ALA A 38 22.29 3.16 6.88
N MET A 39 21.85 2.29 5.97
CA MET A 39 22.65 1.17 5.46
C MET A 39 23.91 1.67 4.75
N ARG A 40 23.82 2.73 3.94
CA ARG A 40 24.99 3.33 3.28
C ARG A 40 25.96 3.94 4.29
N SER A 41 25.46 4.69 5.27
CA SER A 41 26.28 5.35 6.28
C SER A 41 27.00 4.36 7.21
N ALA A 42 26.42 3.19 7.46
CA ALA A 42 27.02 2.16 8.31
C ALA A 42 28.10 1.31 7.61
N ASN A 43 28.24 1.42 6.28
CA ASN A 43 29.15 0.58 5.49
C ASN A 43 30.21 1.40 4.76
N HIS A 44 31.39 0.79 4.55
CA HIS A 44 32.45 1.41 3.76
C HIS A 44 31.96 1.69 2.33
N PHE A 45 32.36 2.83 1.76
CA PHE A 45 32.07 3.20 0.38
C PHE A 45 32.50 2.09 -0.58
N SER A 46 31.72 1.85 -1.64
CA SER A 46 31.96 0.78 -2.63
C SER A 46 31.97 -0.67 -2.11
N SER A 47 31.65 -0.92 -0.83
CA SER A 47 31.33 -2.28 -0.37
C SER A 47 30.05 -2.79 -1.05
N ASP A 48 29.86 -4.11 -1.09
CA ASP A 48 28.66 -4.72 -1.68
C ASP A 48 27.38 -4.22 -1.01
N ALA A 49 27.37 -4.08 0.32
CA ALA A 49 26.24 -3.54 1.07
C ALA A 49 25.95 -2.07 0.71
N TYR A 50 27.00 -1.24 0.57
CA TYR A 50 26.84 0.14 0.11
C TYR A 50 26.27 0.20 -1.31
N ASN A 51 26.82 -0.59 -2.23
CA ASN A 51 26.38 -0.63 -3.63
C ASN A 51 24.94 -1.15 -3.75
N ALA A 52 24.58 -2.17 -2.97
CA ALA A 52 23.22 -2.70 -2.91
C ALA A 52 22.22 -1.64 -2.40
N ALA A 53 22.55 -0.93 -1.32
CA ALA A 53 21.71 0.16 -0.81
C ALA A 53 21.55 1.31 -1.82
N ALA A 54 22.62 1.67 -2.53
CA ALA A 54 22.56 2.67 -3.59
C ALA A 54 21.70 2.22 -4.78
N ALA A 55 21.77 0.94 -5.17
CA ALA A 55 20.92 0.36 -6.19
C ALA A 55 19.45 0.35 -5.76
N LEU A 56 19.15 -0.05 -4.52
CA LEU A 56 17.80 -0.02 -3.95
C LEU A 56 17.21 1.40 -3.91
N ALA A 57 18.00 2.41 -3.54
CA ALA A 57 17.58 3.81 -3.59
C ALA A 57 17.27 4.29 -5.03
N ARG A 58 17.91 3.71 -6.04
CA ARG A 58 17.56 3.98 -7.45
C ARG A 58 16.24 3.29 -7.83
N VAL A 59 16.07 2.02 -7.46
CA VAL A 59 14.83 1.26 -7.69
C VAL A 59 13.64 1.95 -7.02
N LEU A 60 13.79 2.40 -5.77
CA LEU A 60 12.76 3.15 -5.04
C LEU A 60 12.29 4.37 -5.84
N ARG A 61 13.22 5.20 -6.31
CA ARG A 61 12.89 6.39 -7.11
C ARG A 61 12.14 6.02 -8.40
N ASP A 62 12.51 4.92 -9.04
CA ASP A 62 11.84 4.47 -10.26
C ASP A 62 10.44 3.89 -9.99
N LEU A 63 10.20 3.31 -8.81
CA LEU A 63 8.87 2.86 -8.37
C LEU A 63 7.96 4.00 -7.91
N VAL A 64 8.50 5.04 -7.27
CA VAL A 64 7.72 6.19 -6.78
C VAL A 64 7.21 7.07 -7.92
N LYS A 65 8.03 7.27 -8.97
CA LYS A 65 7.68 8.10 -10.14
C LYS A 65 6.30 7.78 -10.75
N PRO A 66 5.97 6.54 -11.15
CA PRO A 66 4.69 6.23 -11.77
C PRO A 66 3.51 6.42 -10.82
N VAL A 67 3.66 6.13 -9.52
CA VAL A 67 2.60 6.39 -8.54
C VAL A 67 2.33 7.89 -8.44
N ARG A 68 3.39 8.71 -8.30
CA ARG A 68 3.28 10.18 -8.26
C ARG A 68 2.67 10.76 -9.54
N ALA A 69 3.04 10.21 -10.71
CA ALA A 69 2.49 10.63 -11.98
C ALA A 69 0.98 10.39 -12.08
N SER A 70 0.47 9.31 -11.48
CA SER A 70 -0.97 9.00 -11.46
C SER A 70 -1.82 10.06 -10.75
N PHE A 71 -1.24 10.88 -9.88
CA PHE A 71 -1.97 11.98 -9.23
C PHE A 71 -1.94 13.31 -9.99
N ARG A 72 -1.11 13.43 -11.03
CA ARG A 72 -1.06 14.65 -11.86
C ARG A 72 -2.14 14.66 -12.93
N TYR A 73 -2.51 13.46 -13.39
CA TYR A 73 -3.47 13.25 -14.48
C TYR A 73 -4.69 12.47 -13.99
N ASP A 74 -5.05 12.64 -12.72
CA ASP A 74 -6.15 11.89 -12.11
C ASP A 74 -7.50 12.31 -12.74
N ASP A 75 -8.01 11.46 -13.62
CA ASP A 75 -9.32 11.59 -14.25
C ASP A 75 -10.38 10.71 -13.58
N GLY A 76 -10.01 10.00 -12.50
CA GLY A 76 -10.88 9.04 -11.81
C GLY A 76 -11.22 7.79 -12.63
N SER A 77 -10.59 7.58 -13.78
CA SER A 77 -10.89 6.41 -14.62
C SER A 77 -10.50 5.10 -13.92
N PRO A 78 -11.28 4.02 -14.10
CA PRO A 78 -10.93 2.70 -13.58
C PRO A 78 -9.54 2.23 -14.05
N GLU A 79 -9.13 2.57 -15.27
CA GLU A 79 -7.82 2.24 -15.84
C GLU A 79 -6.69 2.92 -15.06
N LEU A 80 -6.88 4.20 -14.71
CA LEU A 80 -5.91 4.95 -13.91
C LEU A 80 -5.86 4.44 -12.47
N LEU A 81 -7.00 4.14 -11.85
CA LEU A 81 -7.05 3.54 -10.51
C LEU A 81 -6.36 2.16 -10.48
N ARG A 82 -6.57 1.33 -11.50
CA ARG A 82 -5.86 0.04 -11.64
C ARG A 82 -4.36 0.25 -11.78
N ALA A 83 -3.93 1.23 -12.58
CA ALA A 83 -2.51 1.55 -12.73
C ALA A 83 -1.92 2.03 -11.40
N ARG A 84 -2.60 2.94 -10.70
CA ARG A 84 -2.22 3.43 -9.36
C ARG A 84 -2.08 2.27 -8.38
N MET A 85 -3.08 1.39 -8.30
CA MET A 85 -3.07 0.20 -7.45
C MET A 85 -1.86 -0.70 -7.74
N ARG A 86 -1.60 -1.02 -9.01
CA ARG A 86 -0.45 -1.85 -9.40
C ARG A 86 0.88 -1.21 -9.02
N HIS A 87 1.04 0.10 -9.27
CA HIS A 87 2.28 0.80 -8.95
C HIS A 87 2.49 0.93 -7.43
N TRP A 88 1.41 1.20 -6.69
CA TRP A 88 1.42 1.21 -5.23
C TRP A 88 1.83 -0.15 -4.66
N ASN A 89 1.17 -1.24 -5.08
CA ASN A 89 1.47 -2.59 -4.58
C ASN A 89 2.91 -2.98 -4.87
N ARG A 90 3.48 -2.56 -6.01
CA ARG A 90 4.89 -2.79 -6.33
C ARG A 90 5.84 -1.99 -5.44
N LEU A 91 5.49 -0.74 -5.10
CA LEU A 91 6.24 0.08 -4.15
C LEU A 91 6.15 -0.50 -2.73
N ARG A 92 4.95 -0.87 -2.28
CA ARG A 92 4.69 -1.52 -0.98
C ARG A 92 5.42 -2.85 -0.86
N GLY A 93 5.48 -3.65 -1.92
CA GLY A 93 6.24 -4.91 -1.92
C GLY A 93 7.74 -4.70 -1.68
N LEU A 94 8.30 -3.54 -2.03
CA LEU A 94 9.67 -3.20 -1.62
C LEU A 94 9.75 -3.00 -0.10
N ALA A 95 8.69 -2.54 0.57
CA ALA A 95 8.67 -2.30 2.01
C ALA A 95 8.34 -3.53 2.86
N GLU A 96 7.85 -4.61 2.25
CA GLU A 96 7.43 -5.85 2.93
C GLU A 96 8.48 -6.42 3.91
N PRO A 97 9.80 -6.46 3.60
CA PRO A 97 10.80 -6.94 4.55
C PRO A 97 10.88 -6.14 5.86
N TRP A 98 10.29 -4.94 5.91
CA TRP A 98 10.33 -4.03 7.05
C TRP A 98 9.00 -3.94 7.82
N GLU A 99 8.00 -4.76 7.51
CA GLU A 99 6.67 -4.73 8.16
C GLU A 99 6.70 -4.80 9.69
N ASN A 100 7.73 -5.45 10.26
CA ASN A 100 7.90 -5.62 11.70
C ASN A 100 8.91 -4.65 12.33
N THR A 101 9.35 -3.64 11.57
CA THR A 101 10.31 -2.65 12.06
C THR A 101 9.60 -1.40 12.56
N ASP A 102 10.19 -0.75 13.57
CA ASP A 102 9.68 0.53 14.09
C ASP A 102 9.49 1.58 12.99
N GLY A 103 8.37 2.30 13.10
CA GLY A 103 7.95 3.32 12.15
C GLY A 103 7.27 2.78 10.88
N TYR A 104 7.07 1.46 10.75
CA TYR A 104 6.25 0.92 9.67
C TYR A 104 4.76 1.13 9.98
N ASP A 105 4.05 1.78 9.07
CA ASP A 105 2.61 2.02 9.21
C ASP A 105 1.79 0.88 8.58
N ARG A 106 1.41 -0.12 9.39
CA ARG A 106 0.64 -1.28 8.91
C ARG A 106 -0.77 -0.94 8.46
N GLY A 107 -1.38 0.12 8.99
CA GLY A 107 -2.75 0.51 8.59
C GLY A 107 -2.77 1.24 7.25
N ARG A 108 -1.66 1.89 6.89
CA ARG A 108 -1.53 2.67 5.65
C ARG A 108 -0.79 1.93 4.55
N TRP A 109 0.22 1.14 4.88
CA TRP A 109 1.12 0.53 3.91
C TRP A 109 0.76 -0.92 3.58
N ASP A 110 -0.52 -1.16 3.33
CA ASP A 110 -0.99 -2.49 2.93
C ASP A 110 -1.19 -2.63 1.41
N TYR A 111 -1.29 -3.88 0.96
CA TYR A 111 -1.66 -4.20 -0.40
C TYR A 111 -3.10 -3.76 -0.67
N LEU A 112 -3.29 -3.03 -1.77
CA LEU A 112 -4.61 -2.62 -2.22
C LEU A 112 -5.19 -3.66 -3.16
N VAL A 113 -6.40 -4.10 -2.88
CA VAL A 113 -7.14 -5.10 -3.66
C VAL A 113 -8.41 -4.53 -4.30
N HIS A 114 -8.82 -3.33 -3.90
CA HIS A 114 -10.01 -2.64 -4.41
C HIS A 114 -9.64 -1.32 -5.09
N LEU A 115 -10.31 -0.99 -6.18
CA LEU A 115 -10.10 0.27 -6.90
C LEU A 115 -10.71 1.46 -6.15
N ASP A 116 -11.94 1.28 -5.67
CA ASP A 116 -12.72 2.31 -5.00
C ASP A 116 -13.58 1.75 -3.86
N ALA A 117 -14.27 2.63 -3.15
CA ALA A 117 -15.14 2.26 -2.04
C ALA A 117 -16.35 1.39 -2.46
N SER A 118 -16.78 1.45 -3.72
CA SER A 118 -17.90 0.63 -4.22
C SER A 118 -17.49 -0.83 -4.40
N GLU A 119 -16.26 -1.08 -4.84
CA GLU A 119 -15.70 -2.44 -4.89
C GLU A 119 -15.47 -3.02 -3.49
N VAL A 120 -15.03 -2.20 -2.52
CA VAL A 120 -14.93 -2.61 -1.10
C VAL A 120 -16.30 -3.07 -0.58
N ALA A 121 -17.34 -2.26 -0.80
CA ALA A 121 -18.69 -2.57 -0.35
C ALA A 121 -19.24 -3.85 -1.01
N SER A 122 -19.01 -4.00 -2.31
CA SER A 122 -19.42 -5.18 -3.08
C SER A 122 -18.73 -6.44 -2.54
N SER A 123 -17.42 -6.37 -2.30
CA SER A 123 -16.65 -7.51 -1.76
C SER A 123 -17.13 -7.93 -0.38
N ALA A 124 -17.45 -6.97 0.51
CA ALA A 124 -18.01 -7.25 1.82
C ALA A 124 -19.41 -7.88 1.76
N GLU A 125 -20.23 -7.52 0.77
CA GLU A 125 -21.51 -8.18 0.52
C GLU A 125 -21.32 -9.63 0.05
N TYR A 126 -20.41 -9.85 -0.91
CA TYR A 126 -20.10 -11.21 -1.38
C TYR A 126 -19.57 -12.11 -0.26
N ALA A 127 -18.71 -11.59 0.62
CA ALA A 127 -18.19 -12.33 1.77
C ALA A 127 -19.32 -12.79 2.71
N ARG A 128 -20.23 -11.87 3.08
CA ARG A 128 -21.40 -12.19 3.91
C ARG A 128 -22.28 -13.27 3.30
N ARG A 129 -22.58 -13.15 1.99
CA ARG A 129 -23.39 -14.15 1.28
C ARG A 129 -22.73 -15.53 1.27
N ARG A 130 -21.41 -15.60 1.10
CA ARG A 130 -20.64 -16.85 1.12
C ARG A 130 -20.64 -17.50 2.49
N GLU A 131 -20.53 -16.72 3.56
CA GLU A 131 -20.63 -17.20 4.93
C GLU A 131 -22.02 -17.76 5.24
N GLU A 132 -23.08 -17.08 4.81
CA GLU A 132 -24.46 -17.55 4.94
C GLU A 132 -24.68 -18.87 4.18
N GLU A 133 -24.19 -18.98 2.95
CA GLU A 133 -24.24 -20.21 2.15
C GLU A 133 -23.47 -21.36 2.84
N GLN A 134 -22.30 -21.08 3.39
CA GLN A 134 -21.48 -22.08 4.09
C GLN A 134 -22.14 -22.53 5.39
N ALA A 135 -22.71 -21.61 6.18
CA ALA A 135 -23.44 -21.94 7.40
C ALA A 135 -24.71 -22.75 7.10
N ALA A 136 -25.44 -22.42 6.04
CA ALA A 136 -26.60 -23.19 5.59
C ALA A 136 -26.19 -24.61 5.15
N TYR A 137 -25.10 -24.73 4.40
CA TYR A 137 -24.55 -26.02 4.00
C TYR A 137 -24.12 -26.87 5.20
N GLU A 138 -23.41 -26.29 6.17
CA GLU A 138 -22.98 -26.98 7.39
C GLU A 138 -24.19 -27.44 8.23
N ARG A 139 -25.20 -26.59 8.39
CA ARG A 139 -26.45 -26.93 9.08
C ARG A 139 -27.15 -28.12 8.41
N ASP A 140 -27.34 -28.06 7.09
CA ASP A 140 -28.01 -29.12 6.35
C ASP A 140 -27.19 -30.42 6.34
N ARG A 141 -25.85 -30.34 6.30
CA ARG A 141 -24.95 -31.49 6.43
C ARG A 141 -25.11 -32.17 7.79
N LEU A 142 -25.16 -31.40 8.87
CA LEU A 142 -25.36 -31.92 10.22
C LEU A 142 -26.73 -32.60 10.38
N LEU A 143 -27.79 -31.98 9.85
CA LEU A 143 -29.14 -32.54 9.87
C LEU A 143 -29.27 -33.86 9.09
N ARG A 144 -28.50 -34.05 8.02
CA ARG A 144 -28.46 -35.31 7.25
C ARG A 144 -27.59 -36.40 7.87
N SER A 145 -26.82 -36.08 8.92
CA SER A 145 -25.94 -37.02 9.62
C SER A 145 -26.49 -37.53 10.95
N LEU A 146 -27.71 -37.10 11.31
CA LEU A 146 -28.50 -37.58 12.45
C LEU A 146 -29.55 -38.59 11.98
#